data_AF-A0A4S3LPJ0-F1
#
_entry.id   AF-A0A4S3LPJ0-F1
#
_cell.length_a   1.000
_cell.length_b   1.000
_cell.length_c   1.000
_cell.angle_alpha   90.00
_cell.angle_beta   90.00
_cell.angle_gamma   90.00
#
_symmetry.space_group_name_H-M   'P 1'
#
loop_
_entity.id
_entity.type
_entity.pdbx_description
1 polymer ?
#
loop_
_entity_poly.entity_id
_entity_poly.type
_entity_poly.pdbx_seq_one_letter_code
_entity_poly.pdbx_strand_id
1 'polypeptide(L)'
;MKTIRNKPVNTPRKTPFTFNRLALTLGLALLSAQTGAAPVVSPEQWLLEQVRVGEASHQEELVRQSLFRLELMDPQNPQVLSARLRLLLREGDQAGAKQQLQKIQQVAPDSDDFRQAQLSLRIASPDMQQKLQQTRLLATAGRLDEAKAQYDALFQGQPPTLDLAVEYWQLVARLPGQKARAQGQLQALNQQYPGDVQLRLQLAQMAFDAGDNAGGVALVKQVATTNEGRSPAADLWLARIRAQPVANASVDALQAFIATFDTGPQVIAAQQELQ
;
A
#
# COMPACT_ATOMS: atom_id res chain seq x y z
N MET A 1 44.50 17.72 49.53
CA MET A 1 44.97 17.38 48.16
C MET A 1 44.04 18.01 47.13
N LYS A 2 44.64 18.50 46.04
CA LYS A 2 44.11 19.49 45.07
C LYS A 2 42.79 19.08 44.39
N THR A 3 41.85 20.02 44.33
CA THR A 3 40.77 20.07 43.33
C THR A 3 40.84 21.45 42.68
N ILE A 4 41.27 21.52 41.41
CA ILE A 4 41.39 22.79 40.68
C ILE A 4 40.13 22.97 39.83
N ARG A 5 39.41 24.05 40.13
CA ARG A 5 38.17 24.50 39.53
C ARG A 5 38.44 25.79 38.73
N ASN A 6 37.64 25.98 37.69
CA ASN A 6 37.30 27.21 36.95
C ASN A 6 38.29 27.80 35.93
N LYS A 7 37.83 27.78 34.66
CA LYS A 7 38.24 28.68 33.57
C LYS A 7 37.43 29.99 33.63
N PRO A 8 38.02 31.15 33.29
CA PRO A 8 37.36 32.45 33.35
C PRO A 8 36.55 32.79 32.08
N VAL A 9 35.49 33.57 32.34
CA VAL A 9 34.60 34.31 31.43
C VAL A 9 35.36 35.41 30.68
N ASN A 10 35.00 35.68 29.42
CA ASN A 10 35.41 36.91 28.75
C ASN A 10 34.26 37.49 27.91
N THR A 11 33.93 38.75 28.17
CA THR A 11 32.88 39.58 27.54
C THR A 11 33.52 40.74 26.74
N PRO A 12 32.76 41.44 25.88
CA PRO A 12 33.20 41.84 24.54
C PRO A 12 33.83 43.24 24.46
N ARG A 13 34.52 43.52 23.35
CA ARG A 13 35.00 44.86 23.00
C ARG A 13 34.40 45.34 21.67
N LYS A 14 33.70 46.47 21.73
CA LYS A 14 33.15 47.26 20.62
C LYS A 14 34.28 48.08 19.95
N THR A 15 34.16 48.38 18.66
CA THR A 15 34.59 49.64 17.98
C THR A 15 34.23 49.60 16.47
N PRO A 16 34.14 50.75 15.77
CA PRO A 16 32.95 51.11 15.00
C PRO A 16 33.07 51.12 13.47
N PHE A 17 31.89 51.27 12.86
CA PHE A 17 31.53 51.54 11.48
C PHE A 17 32.40 52.55 10.73
N THR A 18 32.67 52.25 9.45
CA THR A 18 32.75 53.24 8.37
C THR A 18 31.91 52.75 7.17
N PHE A 19 31.00 53.60 6.70
CA PHE A 19 30.17 53.37 5.53
C PHE A 19 30.96 53.61 4.25
N ASN A 20 30.78 52.78 3.24
CA ASN A 20 30.99 53.22 1.86
C ASN A 20 29.80 52.78 0.99
N ARG A 21 29.15 53.77 0.37
CA ARG A 21 28.02 53.60 -0.55
C ARG A 21 28.57 53.63 -1.97
N LEU A 22 28.41 52.54 -2.70
CA LEU A 22 28.46 52.56 -4.16
C LEU A 22 27.30 51.72 -4.69
N ALA A 23 26.33 52.42 -5.28
CA ALA A 23 25.25 51.84 -6.03
C ALA A 23 25.79 51.38 -7.39
N LEU A 24 25.47 50.15 -7.79
CA LEU A 24 25.52 49.73 -9.19
C LEU A 24 24.30 48.86 -9.47
N THR A 25 23.42 49.39 -10.31
CA THR A 25 22.23 48.74 -10.86
C THR A 25 22.64 47.72 -11.92
N LEU A 26 22.16 46.48 -11.82
CA LEU A 26 22.23 45.50 -12.90
C LEU A 26 20.87 44.82 -13.05
N GLY A 27 20.31 44.91 -14.26
CA GLY A 27 18.94 44.53 -14.58
C GLY A 27 18.65 43.05 -14.43
N LEU A 28 17.53 42.73 -13.79
CA LEU A 28 16.95 41.39 -13.75
C LEU A 28 16.27 41.09 -15.08
N ALA A 29 16.84 40.18 -15.86
CA ALA A 29 16.13 39.49 -16.92
C ALA A 29 15.14 38.51 -16.26
N LEU A 30 13.84 38.75 -16.44
CA LEU A 30 12.77 37.83 -16.08
C LEU A 30 12.79 36.64 -17.05
N LEU A 31 13.50 35.56 -16.71
CA LEU A 31 13.17 34.25 -17.27
C LEU A 31 11.87 33.80 -16.61
N SER A 32 10.78 33.81 -17.37
CA SER A 32 9.55 33.10 -17.05
C SER A 32 9.83 31.60 -17.07
N ALA A 33 10.29 31.06 -15.93
CA ALA A 33 10.25 29.63 -15.70
C ALA A 33 8.78 29.22 -15.62
N GLN A 34 8.30 28.52 -16.64
CA GLN A 34 7.01 27.85 -16.61
C GLN A 34 7.11 26.73 -15.58
N THR A 35 6.71 27.02 -14.33
CA THR A 35 6.49 25.97 -13.33
C THR A 35 5.23 25.24 -13.72
N GLY A 36 5.36 24.08 -14.36
CA GLY A 36 4.28 23.10 -14.44
C GLY A 36 3.82 22.81 -13.02
N ALA A 37 2.60 23.23 -12.69
CA ALA A 37 2.02 22.95 -11.38
C ALA A 37 1.91 21.43 -11.23
N ALA A 38 2.72 20.86 -10.34
CA ALA A 38 2.49 19.50 -9.88
C ALA A 38 1.05 19.44 -9.32
N PRO A 39 0.30 18.35 -9.56
CA PRO A 39 -1.04 18.22 -8.99
C PRO A 39 -0.93 18.35 -7.47
N VAL A 40 -1.51 19.41 -6.93
CA VAL A 40 -1.60 19.62 -5.49
C VAL A 40 -2.65 18.65 -4.98
N VAL A 41 -2.22 17.48 -4.50
CA VAL A 41 -3.10 16.53 -3.81
C VAL A 41 -3.59 17.21 -2.54
N SER A 42 -4.90 17.22 -2.30
CA SER A 42 -5.44 17.86 -1.10
C SER A 42 -4.97 17.09 0.16
N PRO A 43 -4.77 17.77 1.30
CA PRO A 43 -4.39 17.09 2.54
C PRO A 43 -5.36 15.97 2.95
N GLU A 44 -6.66 16.12 2.66
CA GLU A 44 -7.70 15.10 2.89
C GLU A 44 -7.50 13.89 1.97
N GLN A 45 -7.26 14.12 0.68
CA GLN A 45 -7.01 13.02 -0.27
C GLN A 45 -5.76 12.22 0.09
N TRP A 46 -4.69 12.90 0.51
CA TRP A 46 -3.48 12.25 0.98
C TRP A 46 -3.74 11.40 2.23
N LEU A 47 -4.50 11.91 3.21
CA LEU A 47 -4.86 11.14 4.41
C LEU A 47 -5.75 9.93 4.09
N LEU A 48 -6.69 10.07 3.15
CA LEU A 48 -7.51 8.94 2.68
C LEU A 48 -6.66 7.89 1.99
N GLU A 49 -5.63 8.29 1.25
CA GLU A 49 -4.64 7.36 0.71
C GLU A 49 -3.86 6.67 1.83
N GLN A 50 -3.40 7.38 2.87
CA GLN A 50 -2.73 6.76 4.02
C GLN A 50 -3.64 5.76 4.76
N VAL A 51 -4.95 6.02 4.84
CA VAL A 51 -5.92 5.04 5.32
C VAL A 51 -5.91 3.79 4.43
N ARG A 52 -6.01 3.94 3.10
CA ARG A 52 -5.98 2.79 2.18
C ARG A 52 -4.66 2.02 2.26
N VAL A 53 -3.53 2.72 2.41
CA VAL A 53 -2.22 2.11 2.63
C VAL A 53 -2.22 1.30 3.91
N GLY A 54 -2.64 1.90 5.02
CA GLY A 54 -2.69 1.22 6.32
C GLY A 54 -3.64 0.02 6.32
N GLU A 55 -4.79 0.12 5.65
CA GLU A 55 -5.72 -1.00 5.47
C GLU A 55 -5.07 -2.13 4.64
N ALA A 56 -4.39 -1.79 3.55
CA ALA A 56 -3.76 -2.75 2.63
C ALA A 56 -2.50 -3.42 3.23
N SER A 57 -1.77 -2.71 4.08
CA SER A 57 -0.57 -3.21 4.74
C SER A 57 -0.84 -3.74 6.16
N HIS A 58 -2.11 -3.81 6.58
CA HIS A 58 -2.54 -4.16 7.95
C HIS A 58 -1.85 -3.34 9.06
N GLN A 59 -1.49 -2.08 8.77
CA GLN A 59 -0.92 -1.15 9.73
C GLN A 59 -2.04 -0.35 10.41
N GLU A 60 -2.71 -0.97 11.38
CA GLU A 60 -3.90 -0.38 12.04
C GLU A 60 -3.62 0.97 12.72
N GLU A 61 -2.38 1.20 13.17
CA GLU A 61 -2.01 2.49 13.78
C GLU A 61 -1.95 3.62 12.75
N LEU A 62 -1.45 3.35 11.54
CA LEU A 62 -1.48 4.30 10.43
C LEU A 62 -2.93 4.66 10.06
N VAL A 63 -3.82 3.65 10.04
CA VAL A 63 -5.25 3.85 9.82
C VAL A 63 -5.84 4.75 10.90
N ARG A 64 -5.63 4.43 12.19
CA ARG A 64 -6.18 5.20 13.32
C ARG A 64 -5.74 6.65 13.29
N GLN A 65 -4.45 6.93 13.10
CA GLN A 65 -3.92 8.29 13.11
C GLN A 65 -4.40 9.10 11.91
N SER A 66 -4.40 8.51 10.71
CA SER A 66 -4.85 9.18 9.49
C SER A 66 -6.34 9.51 9.58
N LEU A 67 -7.14 8.55 10.06
CA LEU A 67 -8.57 8.70 10.22
C LEU A 67 -8.95 9.73 11.30
N PHE A 68 -8.23 9.75 12.42
CA PHE A 68 -8.43 10.78 13.45
C PHE A 68 -8.25 12.20 12.88
N ARG A 69 -7.21 12.41 12.07
CA ARG A 69 -6.98 13.71 11.41
C ARG A 69 -8.08 14.04 10.41
N LEU A 70 -8.53 13.06 9.63
CA LEU A 70 -9.64 13.24 8.69
C LEU A 70 -10.93 13.66 9.38
N GLU A 71 -11.26 13.05 10.52
CA GLU A 71 -12.47 13.39 11.28
C GLU A 71 -12.44 14.80 11.88
N LEU A 72 -11.24 15.33 12.18
CA LEU A 72 -11.10 16.73 12.59
C LEU A 72 -11.29 17.71 11.41
N MET A 73 -11.06 17.25 10.18
CA MET A 73 -11.12 18.09 8.97
C MET A 73 -12.50 18.06 8.31
N ASP A 74 -13.04 16.86 8.07
CA ASP A 74 -14.32 16.64 7.38
C ASP A 74 -15.06 15.42 8.00
N PRO A 75 -15.69 15.60 9.17
CA PRO A 75 -16.36 14.51 9.89
C PRO A 75 -17.60 13.96 9.18
N GLN A 76 -18.14 14.65 8.18
CA GLN A 76 -19.31 14.22 7.43
C GLN A 76 -18.94 13.61 6.07
N ASN A 77 -17.65 13.47 5.75
CA ASN A 77 -17.25 12.82 4.52
C ASN A 77 -17.67 11.33 4.49
N PRO A 78 -18.44 10.87 3.48
CA PRO A 78 -18.86 9.47 3.38
C PRO A 78 -17.69 8.47 3.37
N GLN A 79 -16.54 8.83 2.80
CA GLN A 79 -15.36 7.97 2.77
C GLN A 79 -14.71 7.84 4.14
N VAL A 80 -14.64 8.94 4.90
CA VAL A 80 -14.14 8.95 6.29
C VAL A 80 -15.06 8.14 7.19
N LEU A 81 -16.37 8.35 7.06
CA LEU A 81 -17.36 7.60 7.83
C LEU A 81 -17.29 6.09 7.54
N SER A 82 -17.11 5.71 6.27
CA SER A 82 -16.96 4.33 5.83
C SER A 82 -15.65 3.70 6.28
N ALA A 83 -14.53 4.43 6.25
CA ALA A 83 -13.26 3.98 6.79
C ALA A 83 -13.34 3.71 8.30
N ARG A 84 -14.00 4.59 9.06
CA ARG A 84 -14.28 4.37 10.50
C ARG A 84 -15.10 3.12 10.74
N LEU A 85 -16.13 2.88 9.93
CA LEU A 85 -16.93 1.66 10.03
C LEU A 85 -16.07 0.41 9.81
N ARG A 86 -15.22 0.40 8.78
CA ARG A 86 -14.31 -0.74 8.52
C ARG A 86 -13.33 -0.97 9.67
N LEU A 87 -12.77 0.09 10.24
CA LEU A 87 -11.90 -0.01 11.41
C LEU A 87 -12.63 -0.63 12.61
N LEU A 88 -13.83 -0.14 12.95
CA LEU A 88 -14.64 -0.69 14.05
C LEU A 88 -14.95 -2.18 13.85
N LEU A 89 -15.23 -2.60 12.61
CA LEU A 89 -15.43 -4.01 12.29
C LEU A 89 -14.17 -4.85 12.50
N ARG A 90 -12.99 -4.36 12.12
CA ARG A 90 -11.70 -5.03 12.37
C ARG A 90 -11.36 -5.12 13.86
N GLU A 91 -11.76 -4.11 14.64
CA GLU A 91 -11.61 -4.08 16.09
C GLU A 91 -12.67 -4.93 16.83
N GLY A 92 -13.66 -5.48 16.11
CA GLY A 92 -14.73 -6.29 16.69
C GLY A 92 -15.87 -5.47 17.30
N ASP A 93 -15.86 -4.14 17.21
CA ASP A 93 -16.91 -3.27 17.70
C ASP A 93 -18.10 -3.21 16.73
N GLN A 94 -18.93 -4.26 16.79
CA GLN A 94 -20.16 -4.37 16.01
C GLN A 94 -21.19 -3.29 16.38
N ALA A 95 -21.20 -2.85 17.63
CA ALA A 95 -22.18 -1.86 18.09
C ALA A 95 -21.83 -0.47 17.54
N GLY A 96 -20.56 -0.06 17.64
CA GLY A 96 -20.03 1.14 17.03
C GLY A 96 -20.20 1.13 15.51
N ALA A 97 -19.88 0.01 14.85
CA ALA A 97 -20.06 -0.12 13.40
C ALA A 97 -21.53 0.08 12.97
N LYS A 98 -22.50 -0.45 13.73
CA LYS A 98 -23.94 -0.21 13.48
C LYS A 98 -24.32 1.26 13.61
N GLN A 99 -23.84 1.94 14.64
CA GLN A 99 -24.08 3.38 14.82
C GLN A 99 -23.45 4.18 13.68
N GLN A 100 -22.25 3.80 13.25
CA GLN A 100 -21.56 4.45 12.15
C GLN A 100 -22.31 4.27 10.83
N LEU A 101 -22.89 3.10 10.58
CA LEU A 101 -23.73 2.86 9.40
C LEU A 101 -24.94 3.81 9.35
N GLN A 102 -25.58 4.07 10.49
CA GLN A 102 -26.70 5.02 10.57
C GLN A 102 -26.28 6.44 10.19
N LYS A 103 -25.06 6.87 10.57
CA LYS A 103 -24.53 8.18 10.15
C LYS A 103 -24.29 8.24 8.65
N ILE A 104 -23.69 7.19 8.07
CA ILE A 104 -23.49 7.09 6.62
C ILE A 104 -24.85 7.17 5.89
N GLN A 105 -25.88 6.49 6.41
CA GLN A 105 -27.23 6.55 5.86
C GLN A 105 -27.82 7.97 5.86
N GLN A 106 -27.60 8.74 6.93
CA GLN A 106 -28.11 10.10 7.04
C GLN A 106 -27.42 11.06 6.08
N VAL A 107 -26.11 10.89 5.87
CA VAL A 107 -25.29 11.78 5.05
C VAL A 107 -25.41 11.44 3.55
N ALA A 108 -25.40 10.16 3.21
CA ALA A 108 -25.29 9.70 1.82
C ALA A 108 -26.10 8.40 1.57
N PRO A 109 -27.44 8.42 1.72
CA PRO A 109 -28.28 7.22 1.69
C PRO A 109 -28.23 6.44 0.37
N ASP A 110 -28.00 7.12 -0.76
CA ASP A 110 -28.01 6.50 -2.10
C ASP A 110 -26.60 6.22 -2.65
N SER A 111 -25.56 6.46 -1.84
CA SER A 111 -24.17 6.32 -2.25
C SER A 111 -23.69 4.87 -2.34
N ASP A 112 -22.65 4.64 -3.15
CA ASP A 112 -21.91 3.38 -3.11
C ASP A 112 -21.26 3.13 -1.74
N ASP A 113 -20.79 4.18 -1.07
CA ASP A 113 -20.24 4.10 0.28
C ASP A 113 -21.24 3.49 1.28
N PHE A 114 -22.51 3.91 1.24
CA PHE A 114 -23.56 3.35 2.10
C PHE A 114 -23.83 1.87 1.78
N ARG A 115 -23.96 1.53 0.49
CA ARG A 115 -24.16 0.12 0.07
C ARG A 115 -23.00 -0.77 0.50
N GLN A 116 -21.77 -0.32 0.31
CA GLN A 116 -20.57 -1.04 0.71
C GLN A 116 -20.47 -1.19 2.24
N ALA A 117 -20.76 -0.12 2.99
CA ALA A 117 -20.77 -0.16 4.45
C ALA A 117 -21.82 -1.14 5.01
N GLN A 118 -23.02 -1.18 4.40
CA GLN A 118 -24.05 -2.16 4.76
C GLN A 118 -23.58 -3.59 4.48
N LEU A 119 -22.91 -3.81 3.35
CA LEU A 119 -22.34 -5.11 3.00
C LEU A 119 -21.23 -5.52 3.97
N SER A 120 -20.31 -4.62 4.33
CA SER A 120 -19.25 -4.87 5.32
C SER A 120 -19.82 -5.33 6.66
N LEU A 121 -20.84 -4.62 7.17
CA LEU A 121 -21.49 -4.96 8.42
C LEU A 121 -22.19 -6.32 8.36
N ARG A 122 -22.90 -6.60 7.25
CA ARG A 122 -23.57 -7.88 7.04
C ARG A 122 -22.57 -9.03 7.00
N ILE A 123 -21.48 -8.87 6.25
CA ILE A 123 -20.42 -9.88 6.11
C ILE A 123 -19.72 -10.15 7.45
N ALA A 124 -19.58 -9.14 8.32
CA ALA A 124 -18.99 -9.31 9.63
C ALA A 124 -19.90 -10.09 10.63
N SER A 125 -21.15 -10.36 10.29
CA SER A 125 -22.06 -11.14 11.14
C SER A 125 -21.63 -12.62 11.25
N PRO A 126 -21.87 -13.30 12.38
CA PRO A 126 -21.45 -14.70 12.57
C PRO A 126 -21.95 -15.68 11.49
N ASP A 127 -23.21 -15.54 11.06
CA ASP A 127 -23.80 -16.40 10.01
C ASP A 127 -23.08 -16.23 8.67
N MET A 128 -22.78 -14.99 8.28
CA MET A 128 -22.07 -14.71 7.03
C MET A 128 -20.60 -15.12 7.11
N GLN A 129 -19.97 -14.98 8.27
CA GLN A 129 -18.62 -15.50 8.51
C GLN A 129 -18.59 -17.03 8.37
N GLN A 130 -19.57 -17.74 8.90
CA GLN A 130 -19.67 -19.19 8.72
C GLN A 130 -19.80 -19.58 7.23
N LYS A 131 -20.63 -18.86 6.47
CA LYS A 131 -20.77 -19.07 5.01
C LYS A 131 -19.47 -18.78 4.25
N LEU A 132 -18.74 -17.72 4.62
CA LEU A 132 -17.42 -17.43 4.06
C LEU A 132 -16.43 -18.56 4.33
N GLN A 133 -16.40 -19.10 5.56
CA GLN A 133 -15.53 -20.23 5.89
C GLN A 133 -15.89 -21.48 5.07
N GLN A 134 -17.18 -21.79 4.94
CA GLN A 134 -17.62 -22.89 4.08
C GLN A 134 -17.22 -22.67 2.61
N THR A 135 -17.31 -21.44 2.12
CA THR A 135 -16.89 -21.08 0.76
C THR A 135 -15.38 -21.28 0.56
N ARG A 136 -14.57 -20.89 1.54
CA ARG A 136 -13.12 -21.13 1.53
C ARG A 136 -12.80 -22.62 1.52
N LEU A 137 -13.53 -23.44 2.27
CA LEU A 137 -13.37 -24.90 2.25
C LEU A 137 -13.69 -25.52 0.88
N LEU A 138 -14.70 -25.00 0.17
CA LEU A 138 -14.97 -25.42 -1.21
C LEU A 138 -13.78 -25.07 -2.14
N ALA A 139 -13.23 -23.87 -1.99
CA ALA A 139 -12.09 -23.40 -2.79
C ALA A 139 -10.81 -24.20 -2.54
N THR A 140 -10.55 -24.61 -1.29
CA THR A 140 -9.40 -25.46 -0.94
C THR A 140 -9.60 -26.90 -1.42
N ALA A 141 -10.84 -27.40 -1.42
CA ALA A 141 -11.19 -28.71 -1.98
C ALA A 141 -11.21 -28.75 -3.52
N GLY A 142 -10.90 -27.63 -4.19
CA GLY A 142 -10.87 -27.55 -5.66
C GLY A 142 -12.24 -27.40 -6.32
N ARG A 143 -13.32 -27.21 -5.55
CA ARG A 143 -14.69 -26.97 -6.05
C ARG A 143 -14.86 -25.50 -6.42
N LEU A 144 -14.08 -25.04 -7.40
CA LEU A 144 -13.89 -23.62 -7.71
C LEU A 144 -15.17 -22.94 -8.22
N ASP A 145 -15.94 -23.59 -9.08
CA ASP A 145 -17.19 -23.02 -9.61
C ASP A 145 -18.23 -22.79 -8.49
N GLU A 146 -18.34 -23.74 -7.57
CA GLU A 146 -19.25 -23.65 -6.43
C GLU A 146 -18.80 -22.58 -5.45
N ALA A 147 -17.49 -22.53 -5.14
CA ALA A 147 -16.94 -21.48 -4.30
C ALA A 147 -17.16 -20.09 -4.93
N LYS A 148 -16.98 -19.95 -6.24
CA LYS A 148 -17.26 -18.69 -6.96
C LYS A 148 -18.73 -18.29 -6.81
N ALA A 149 -19.66 -19.22 -7.05
CA ALA A 149 -21.09 -18.95 -6.94
C ALA A 149 -21.48 -18.51 -5.52
N GLN A 150 -20.89 -19.13 -4.49
CA GLN A 150 -21.11 -18.73 -3.09
C GLN A 150 -20.53 -17.34 -2.81
N TYR A 151 -19.32 -17.03 -3.27
CA TYR A 151 -18.78 -15.67 -3.15
C TYR A 151 -19.65 -14.62 -3.86
N ASP A 152 -20.08 -14.89 -5.10
CA ASP A 152 -20.94 -13.98 -5.86
C ASP A 152 -22.23 -13.66 -5.08
N ALA A 153 -22.85 -14.68 -4.47
CA ALA A 153 -24.04 -14.53 -3.64
C ALA A 153 -23.77 -13.74 -2.35
N LEU A 154 -22.62 -13.98 -1.71
CA LEU A 154 -22.21 -13.29 -0.49
C LEU A 154 -21.93 -11.80 -0.75
N PHE A 155 -21.24 -11.48 -1.84
CA PHE A 155 -20.78 -10.13 -2.14
C PHE A 155 -21.74 -9.31 -2.98
N GLN A 156 -22.79 -9.93 -3.55
CA GLN A 156 -23.71 -9.24 -4.46
C GLN A 156 -22.96 -8.55 -5.62
N GLY A 157 -21.85 -9.14 -6.06
CA GLY A 157 -21.00 -8.67 -7.15
C GLY A 157 -19.78 -7.84 -6.77
N GLN A 158 -19.73 -7.19 -5.60
CA GLN A 158 -18.58 -6.36 -5.20
C GLN A 158 -18.12 -6.66 -3.77
N PRO A 159 -16.93 -7.23 -3.57
CA PRO A 159 -16.40 -7.52 -2.24
C PRO A 159 -16.20 -6.24 -1.41
N PRO A 160 -16.57 -6.24 -0.11
CA PRO A 160 -16.61 -5.02 0.70
C PRO A 160 -15.28 -4.57 1.30
N THR A 161 -14.23 -5.37 1.14
CA THR A 161 -12.87 -5.08 1.63
C THR A 161 -11.84 -5.52 0.60
N LEU A 162 -10.64 -4.93 0.67
CA LEU A 162 -9.51 -5.34 -0.18
C LEU A 162 -9.23 -6.84 -0.03
N ASP A 163 -9.08 -7.35 1.20
CA ASP A 163 -8.74 -8.75 1.46
C ASP A 163 -9.73 -9.71 0.79
N LEU A 164 -11.03 -9.43 0.89
CA LEU A 164 -12.07 -10.25 0.26
C LEU A 164 -12.07 -10.09 -1.26
N ALA A 165 -11.72 -8.91 -1.78
CA ALA A 165 -11.57 -8.68 -3.21
C ALA A 165 -10.39 -9.45 -3.79
N VAL A 166 -9.25 -9.41 -3.11
CA VAL A 166 -8.05 -10.18 -3.47
C VAL A 166 -8.39 -11.67 -3.41
N GLU A 167 -8.92 -12.17 -2.29
CA GLU A 167 -9.33 -13.57 -2.11
C GLU A 167 -10.26 -14.05 -3.24
N TYR A 168 -11.26 -13.24 -3.60
CA TYR A 168 -12.18 -13.55 -4.69
C TYR A 168 -11.47 -13.65 -6.05
N TRP A 169 -10.67 -12.64 -6.42
CA TRP A 169 -10.01 -12.64 -7.73
C TRP A 169 -8.89 -13.68 -7.82
N GLN A 170 -8.26 -14.04 -6.70
CA GLN A 170 -7.35 -15.18 -6.62
C GLN A 170 -8.07 -16.50 -6.94
N LEU A 171 -9.28 -16.69 -6.40
CA LEU A 171 -10.10 -17.84 -6.76
C LEU A 171 -10.45 -17.83 -8.25
N VAL A 172 -10.90 -16.68 -8.77
CA VAL A 172 -11.27 -16.55 -10.19
C VAL A 172 -10.07 -16.80 -11.10
N ALA A 173 -8.86 -16.42 -10.71
CA ALA A 173 -7.64 -16.67 -11.50
C ALA A 173 -7.35 -18.17 -11.70
N ARG A 174 -7.86 -19.03 -10.82
CA ARG A 174 -7.70 -20.50 -10.89
C ARG A 174 -8.74 -21.17 -11.80
N LEU A 175 -9.79 -20.45 -12.22
CA LEU A 175 -10.80 -20.98 -13.13
C LEU A 175 -10.29 -21.02 -14.59
N PRO A 176 -10.65 -22.04 -15.38
CA PRO A 176 -10.26 -22.13 -16.78
C PRO A 176 -10.66 -20.88 -17.58
N GLY A 177 -9.71 -20.30 -18.33
CA GLY A 177 -9.95 -19.11 -19.16
C GLY A 177 -10.08 -17.77 -18.42
N GLN A 178 -10.06 -17.76 -17.08
CA GLN A 178 -10.36 -16.56 -16.28
C GLN A 178 -9.12 -15.82 -15.76
N LYS A 179 -7.91 -16.40 -15.92
CA LYS A 179 -6.64 -15.86 -15.40
C LYS A 179 -6.41 -14.40 -15.80
N ALA A 180 -6.57 -14.05 -17.09
CA ALA A 180 -6.31 -12.69 -17.58
C ALA A 180 -7.29 -11.67 -16.98
N ARG A 181 -8.58 -12.02 -16.87
CA ARG A 181 -9.60 -11.17 -16.25
C ARG A 181 -9.27 -10.92 -14.77
N ALA A 182 -8.94 -11.98 -14.04
CA ALA A 182 -8.59 -11.87 -12.63
C ALA A 182 -7.33 -11.02 -12.42
N GLN A 183 -6.30 -11.21 -13.26
CA GLN A 183 -5.09 -10.41 -13.21
C GLN A 183 -5.38 -8.92 -13.41
N GLY A 184 -6.21 -8.55 -14.39
CA GLY A 184 -6.59 -7.15 -14.60
C GLY A 184 -7.31 -6.54 -13.39
N GLN A 185 -8.12 -7.33 -12.69
CA GLN A 185 -8.83 -6.88 -11.48
C GLN A 185 -7.90 -6.76 -10.28
N LEU A 186 -6.98 -7.71 -10.09
CA LEU A 186 -5.92 -7.62 -9.07
C LEU A 186 -5.00 -6.42 -9.31
N GLN A 187 -4.68 -6.10 -10.57
CA GLN A 187 -3.94 -4.89 -10.92
C GLN A 187 -4.69 -3.61 -10.55
N ALA A 188 -6.00 -3.55 -10.82
CA ALA A 188 -6.83 -2.42 -10.43
C ALA A 188 -6.89 -2.25 -8.90
N LEU A 189 -7.01 -3.37 -8.16
CA LEU A 189 -6.96 -3.35 -6.69
C LEU A 189 -5.62 -2.83 -6.17
N ASN A 190 -4.50 -3.27 -6.74
CA ASN A 190 -3.17 -2.79 -6.34
C ASN A 190 -2.97 -1.29 -6.59
N GLN A 191 -3.61 -0.72 -7.62
CA GLN A 191 -3.59 0.72 -7.86
C GLN A 191 -4.45 1.50 -6.87
N GLN A 192 -5.61 0.96 -6.50
CA GLN A 192 -6.54 1.60 -5.55
C GLN A 192 -6.06 1.50 -4.10
N TYR A 193 -5.36 0.42 -3.76
CA TYR A 193 -4.89 0.10 -2.42
C TYR A 193 -3.37 -0.14 -2.43
N PRO A 194 -2.58 0.95 -2.53
CA PRO A 194 -1.13 0.81 -2.50
C PRO A 194 -0.71 0.38 -1.10
N GLY A 195 -0.06 -0.77 -0.93
CA GLY A 195 0.48 -1.18 0.38
C GLY A 195 0.47 -2.68 0.61
N ASP A 196 -0.40 -3.40 -0.12
CA ASP A 196 -0.49 -4.85 -0.01
C ASP A 196 0.72 -5.52 -0.68
N VAL A 197 1.62 -6.00 0.18
CA VAL A 197 2.84 -6.73 -0.23
C VAL A 197 2.48 -8.04 -0.92
N GLN A 198 1.51 -8.80 -0.40
CA GLN A 198 1.16 -10.12 -0.91
C GLN A 198 0.50 -10.02 -2.28
N LEU A 199 -0.41 -9.06 -2.46
CA LEU A 199 -1.02 -8.76 -3.75
C LEU A 199 0.03 -8.41 -4.81
N ARG A 200 1.01 -7.55 -4.48
CA ARG A 200 2.07 -7.19 -5.43
C ARG A 200 3.01 -8.35 -5.75
N LEU A 201 3.38 -9.16 -4.76
CA LEU A 201 4.20 -10.36 -5.01
C LEU A 201 3.46 -11.34 -5.92
N GLN A 202 2.16 -11.51 -5.72
CA GLN A 202 1.35 -12.33 -6.60
C GLN A 202 1.29 -11.77 -8.02
N LEU A 203 1.05 -10.46 -8.18
CA LEU A 203 1.07 -9.81 -9.49
C LEU A 203 2.44 -9.96 -10.17
N ALA A 204 3.53 -9.89 -9.40
CA ALA A 204 4.88 -10.12 -9.90
C ALA A 204 5.06 -11.56 -10.39
N GLN A 205 4.61 -12.55 -9.62
CA GLN A 205 4.61 -13.96 -10.03
C GLN A 205 3.79 -14.15 -11.32
N MET A 206 2.59 -13.58 -11.40
CA MET A 206 1.74 -13.65 -12.60
C MET A 206 2.43 -13.04 -13.82
N ALA A 207 3.12 -11.92 -13.66
CA ALA A 207 3.90 -11.30 -14.73
C ALA A 207 5.06 -12.20 -15.18
N PHE A 208 5.81 -12.78 -14.25
CA PHE A 208 6.88 -13.74 -14.57
C PHE A 208 6.36 -14.98 -15.31
N ASP A 209 5.24 -15.55 -14.88
CA ASP A 209 4.60 -16.70 -15.52
C ASP A 209 4.12 -16.38 -16.94
N ALA A 210 3.71 -15.14 -17.18
CA ALA A 210 3.29 -14.65 -18.49
C ALA A 210 4.47 -14.28 -19.41
N GLY A 211 5.72 -14.38 -18.92
CA GLY A 211 6.92 -13.99 -19.64
C GLY A 211 7.22 -12.48 -19.60
N ASP A 212 6.41 -11.69 -18.89
CA ASP A 212 6.66 -10.27 -18.64
C ASP A 212 7.67 -10.08 -17.49
N ASN A 213 8.94 -10.40 -17.79
CA ASN A 213 10.02 -10.29 -16.81
C ASN A 213 10.23 -8.83 -16.35
N ALA A 214 10.04 -7.86 -17.24
CA ALA A 214 10.23 -6.45 -16.91
C ALA A 214 9.15 -5.97 -15.92
N GLY A 215 7.88 -6.28 -16.17
CA GLY A 215 6.77 -5.98 -15.27
C GLY A 215 6.90 -6.70 -13.92
N GLY A 216 7.31 -7.97 -13.94
CA GLY A 216 7.59 -8.74 -12.71
C GLY A 216 8.67 -8.10 -11.84
N VAL A 217 9.81 -7.72 -12.44
CA VAL A 217 10.90 -7.03 -11.71
C VAL A 217 10.46 -5.66 -11.20
N ALA A 218 9.67 -4.91 -11.98
CA ALA A 218 9.15 -3.61 -11.53
C ALA A 218 8.29 -3.74 -10.26
N LEU A 219 7.41 -4.74 -10.20
CA LEU A 219 6.58 -5.02 -9.03
C LEU A 219 7.43 -5.50 -7.83
N VAL A 220 8.39 -6.39 -8.04
CA VAL A 220 9.34 -6.81 -6.99
C VAL A 220 10.08 -5.62 -6.39
N LYS A 221 10.59 -4.70 -7.23
CA LYS A 221 11.30 -3.51 -6.77
C LYS A 221 10.40 -2.60 -5.93
N GLN A 222 9.12 -2.46 -6.29
CA GLN A 222 8.15 -1.72 -5.48
C GLN A 222 7.92 -2.40 -4.12
N VAL A 223 7.82 -3.73 -4.09
CA VAL A 223 7.69 -4.47 -2.82
C VAL A 223 8.94 -4.30 -1.96
N ALA A 224 10.12 -4.26 -2.57
CA ALA A 224 11.39 -4.11 -1.88
C ALA A 224 11.59 -2.75 -1.18
N THR A 225 10.73 -1.76 -1.43
CA THR A 225 10.81 -0.44 -0.76
C THR A 225 10.25 -0.45 0.65
N THR A 226 9.54 -1.51 1.05
CA THR A 226 9.03 -1.66 2.43
C THR A 226 9.84 -2.69 3.18
N ASN A 227 9.94 -2.54 4.51
CA ASN A 227 10.68 -3.48 5.35
C ASN A 227 10.05 -4.88 5.29
N GLU A 228 8.72 -4.95 5.30
CA GLU A 228 7.96 -6.21 5.28
C GLU A 228 8.09 -6.92 3.93
N GLY A 229 8.20 -6.16 2.84
CA GLY A 229 8.28 -6.68 1.48
C GLY A 229 9.69 -7.07 1.04
N ARG A 230 10.74 -6.51 1.67
CA ARG A 230 12.12 -6.65 1.20
C ARG A 230 12.59 -8.10 1.07
N SER A 231 12.45 -8.91 2.12
CA SER A 231 12.89 -10.31 2.07
C SER A 231 12.04 -11.15 1.11
N PRO A 232 10.68 -11.14 1.16
CA PRO A 232 9.88 -11.88 0.21
C PRO A 232 10.11 -11.50 -1.27
N ALA A 233 10.33 -10.21 -1.55
CA ALA A 233 10.68 -9.75 -2.88
C ALA A 233 12.03 -10.31 -3.35
N ALA A 234 13.02 -10.35 -2.45
CA ALA A 234 14.32 -10.93 -2.72
C ALA A 234 14.22 -12.43 -3.03
N ASP A 235 13.45 -13.17 -2.22
CA ASP A 235 13.23 -14.60 -2.41
C ASP A 235 12.59 -14.90 -3.78
N LEU A 236 11.52 -14.17 -4.13
CA LEU A 236 10.81 -14.33 -5.40
C LEU A 236 11.72 -14.04 -6.59
N TRP A 237 12.45 -12.92 -6.58
CA TRP A 237 13.28 -12.53 -7.71
C TRP A 237 14.50 -13.45 -7.87
N LEU A 238 15.16 -13.82 -6.78
CA LEU A 238 16.29 -14.74 -6.84
C LEU A 238 15.86 -16.12 -7.35
N ALA A 239 14.73 -16.65 -6.88
CA ALA A 239 14.18 -17.90 -7.40
C ALA A 239 13.90 -17.82 -8.91
N ARG A 240 13.39 -16.68 -9.39
CA ARG A 240 13.14 -16.46 -10.82
C ARG A 240 14.42 -16.41 -11.65
N ILE A 241 15.48 -15.78 -11.14
CA ILE A 241 16.79 -15.74 -11.79
C ILE A 241 17.39 -17.15 -11.89
N ARG A 242 17.36 -17.92 -10.80
CA ARG A 242 17.88 -19.30 -10.74
C ARG A 242 17.15 -20.28 -11.67
N ALA A 243 15.89 -19.99 -12.01
CA ALA A 243 15.14 -20.78 -12.97
C ALA A 243 15.52 -20.50 -14.44
N GLN A 244 16.35 -19.49 -14.72
CA GLN A 244 16.82 -19.18 -16.06
C GLN A 244 18.04 -20.05 -16.43
N PRO A 245 18.25 -20.37 -17.72
CA PRO A 245 19.50 -20.96 -18.17
C PRO A 245 20.70 -20.07 -17.83
N VAL A 246 21.82 -20.68 -17.48
CA VAL A 246 23.07 -19.95 -17.21
C VAL A 246 23.55 -19.26 -18.49
N ALA A 247 23.51 -17.92 -18.49
CA ALA A 247 23.90 -17.07 -19.60
C ALA A 247 24.28 -15.67 -19.12
N ASN A 248 24.80 -14.81 -20.01
CA ASN A 248 25.11 -13.41 -19.66
C ASN A 248 23.89 -12.68 -19.09
N ALA A 249 22.69 -12.97 -19.60
CA ALA A 249 21.45 -12.38 -19.10
C ALA A 249 21.15 -12.76 -17.64
N SER A 250 21.46 -13.98 -17.20
CA SER A 250 21.26 -14.39 -15.80
C SER A 250 22.29 -13.75 -14.88
N VAL A 251 23.53 -13.52 -15.37
CA VAL A 251 24.57 -12.76 -14.66
C VAL A 251 24.16 -11.30 -14.49
N ASP A 252 23.68 -10.65 -15.56
CA ASP A 252 23.18 -9.26 -15.51
C ASP A 252 22.00 -9.14 -14.53
N ALA A 253 21.11 -10.13 -14.51
CA ALA A 253 19.99 -10.17 -13.58
C ALA A 253 20.45 -10.34 -12.11
N LEU A 254 21.45 -11.19 -11.83
CA LEU A 254 22.06 -11.32 -10.50
C LEU A 254 22.73 -10.02 -10.04
N GLN A 255 23.44 -9.32 -10.93
CA GLN A 255 24.04 -8.02 -10.60
C GLN A 255 22.98 -6.96 -10.29
N ALA A 256 21.91 -6.89 -11.08
CA ALA A 256 20.77 -5.99 -10.83
C ALA A 256 20.04 -6.32 -9.50
N PHE A 257 19.95 -7.61 -9.17
CA PHE A 257 19.42 -8.09 -7.90
C PHE A 257 20.26 -7.59 -6.71
N ILE A 258 21.58 -7.80 -6.75
CA ILE A 258 22.50 -7.35 -5.69
C ILE A 258 22.42 -5.83 -5.51
N ALA A 259 22.36 -5.07 -6.60
CA ALA A 259 22.23 -3.62 -6.56
C ALA A 259 20.90 -3.14 -5.93
N THR A 260 19.85 -3.95 -5.97
CA THR A 260 18.53 -3.60 -5.42
C THR A 260 18.42 -3.92 -3.92
N PHE A 261 18.89 -5.09 -3.50
CA PHE A 261 18.66 -5.59 -2.15
C PHE A 261 19.77 -5.26 -1.15
N ASP A 262 20.95 -4.84 -1.61
CA ASP A 262 22.15 -4.40 -0.87
C ASP A 262 22.73 -5.32 0.22
N THR A 263 21.91 -5.95 1.04
CA THR A 263 22.25 -6.75 2.21
C THR A 263 21.28 -7.91 2.40
N GLY A 264 21.63 -8.86 3.28
CA GLY A 264 20.78 -9.99 3.65
C GLY A 264 21.23 -11.33 3.05
N PRO A 265 20.64 -12.44 3.53
CA PRO A 265 21.06 -13.79 3.14
C PRO A 265 20.90 -14.06 1.64
N GLN A 266 19.89 -13.48 1.00
CA GLN A 266 19.67 -13.63 -0.44
C GLN A 266 20.75 -12.93 -1.28
N VAL A 267 21.23 -11.76 -0.84
CA VAL A 267 22.34 -11.05 -1.48
C VAL A 267 23.64 -11.83 -1.36
N ILE A 268 23.92 -12.40 -0.18
CA ILE A 268 25.08 -13.27 0.03
C ILE A 268 25.03 -14.49 -0.90
N ALA A 269 23.87 -15.14 -1.01
CA ALA A 269 23.69 -16.26 -1.92
C ALA A 269 23.88 -15.87 -3.39
N ALA A 270 23.35 -14.72 -3.81
CA ALA A 270 23.54 -14.20 -5.16
C ALA A 270 25.01 -13.86 -5.47
N GLN A 271 25.76 -13.32 -4.49
CA GLN A 271 27.19 -13.05 -4.63
C GLN A 271 28.02 -14.31 -4.78
N GLN A 272 27.65 -15.40 -4.08
CA GLN A 272 28.32 -16.70 -4.22
C GLN A 272 28.09 -17.33 -5.59
N GLU A 273 26.92 -17.13 -6.20
CA GLU A 273 26.61 -17.64 -7.54
C GLU A 273 27.35 -16.92 -8.68
N LEU A 274 27.87 -15.72 -8.42
CA LEU A 274 28.66 -14.96 -9.38
C LEU A 274 30.16 -15.33 -9.40
N GLN A 275 30.62 -16.15 -8.45
CA GLN A 275 32.01 -16.61 -8.32
C GLN A 275 32.24 -17.89 -9.11
#